data_AF-A0A351EJ57-F1
#
_entry.id   AF-A0A351EJ57-F1
#
_cell.length_a   1.000
_cell.length_b   1.000
_cell.length_c   1.000
_cell.angle_alpha   90.00
_cell.angle_beta   90.00
_cell.angle_gamma   90.00
#
_symmetry.space_group_name_H-M   'P 1'
#
loop_
_entity.id
_entity.type
_entity.pdbx_description
1 polymer ?
#
loop_
_entity_poly.entity_id
_entity_poly.type
_entity_poly.pdbx_seq_one_letter_code
_entity_poly.pdbx_strand_id
1 'polypeptide(L)'
;MPGVAYAVVRSEPPQVFLATDVDVLHRVLASELVARTPPGVLSQVDQDKVTVALLEERWGDAVLTWIEIMGIEVDVYTHLHVYTDNDLPADLIGAQIQFAPLFREGNRAIT
;
A
#
# COMPACT_ATOMS: atom_id res chain seq x y z
N MET A 1 -14.97 -7.16 -8.57
CA MET A 1 -14.48 -5.78 -8.46
C MET A 1 -12.98 -5.80 -8.71
N PRO A 2 -12.40 -4.85 -9.47
CA PRO A 2 -10.95 -4.77 -9.59
C PRO A 2 -10.36 -4.50 -8.19
N GLY A 3 -9.44 -5.35 -7.74
CA GLY A 3 -8.74 -5.14 -6.48
C GLY A 3 -7.79 -3.96 -6.61
N VAL A 4 -7.58 -3.20 -5.55
CA VAL A 4 -6.61 -2.09 -5.50
C VAL A 4 -5.29 -2.54 -4.90
N ALA A 5 -4.22 -1.83 -5.22
CA ALA A 5 -2.94 -1.97 -4.56
C ALA A 5 -2.62 -0.72 -3.73
N TYR A 6 -2.06 -0.89 -2.54
CA TYR A 6 -1.54 0.24 -1.76
C TYR A 6 -0.13 -0.01 -1.25
N ALA A 7 0.60 1.07 -1.03
CA ALA A 7 1.90 1.09 -0.37
C ALA A 7 1.87 2.05 0.81
N VAL A 8 2.49 1.65 1.92
CA VAL A 8 2.70 2.51 3.10
C VAL A 8 4.20 2.68 3.28
N VAL A 9 4.66 3.92 3.15
CA VAL A 9 6.06 4.28 3.41
C VAL A 9 6.18 4.66 4.88
N ARG A 10 7.01 3.91 5.62
CA ARG A 10 7.23 4.16 7.05
C ARG A 10 8.00 5.46 7.25
N SER A 11 7.26 6.47 7.67
CA SER A 11 7.71 7.84 7.91
C SER A 11 6.80 8.48 8.96
N GLU A 12 7.16 9.66 9.45
CA GLU A 12 6.38 10.41 10.45
C GLU A 12 6.01 11.78 9.87
N PRO A 13 4.76 11.99 9.39
CA PRO A 13 3.65 11.04 9.30
C PRO A 13 3.82 10.01 8.16
N PRO A 14 3.16 8.83 8.22
CA PRO A 14 3.27 7.82 7.17
C PRO A 14 2.68 8.33 5.85
N GLN A 15 3.36 8.02 4.75
CA GLN A 15 2.86 8.32 3.41
C GLN A 15 2.19 7.08 2.82
N VAL A 16 0.99 7.26 2.26
CA VAL A 16 0.18 6.18 1.70
C VAL A 16 -0.09 6.46 0.23
N PHE A 17 0.19 5.47 -0.61
CA PHE A 17 -0.08 5.51 -2.04
C PHE A 17 -1.12 4.44 -2.37
N LEU A 18 -2.12 4.80 -3.18
CA LEU A 18 -3.19 3.92 -3.63
C LEU A 18 -3.23 3.91 -5.15
N ALA A 19 -3.38 2.72 -5.73
CA ALA A 19 -3.43 2.52 -7.16
C ALA A 19 -4.47 1.44 -7.52
N THR A 20 -4.90 1.45 -8.79
CA THR A 20 -5.86 0.48 -9.32
C THR A 20 -5.32 -0.93 -9.41
N ASP A 21 -4.00 -1.10 -9.41
CA ASP A 21 -3.28 -2.36 -9.47
C ASP A 21 -1.81 -2.14 -9.10
N VAL A 22 -1.05 -3.24 -9.00
CA VAL A 22 0.37 -3.21 -8.60
C VAL A 22 1.27 -2.54 -9.64
N ASP A 23 0.95 -2.61 -10.94
CA ASP A 23 1.78 -2.04 -12.00
C ASP A 23 1.65 -0.50 -12.04
N VAL A 24 0.44 0.02 -11.79
CA VAL A 24 0.20 1.44 -11.54
C VAL A 24 0.89 1.86 -10.24
N LEU A 25 0.81 1.05 -9.17
CA LEU A 25 1.47 1.38 -7.91
C LEU A 25 2.99 1.53 -8.06
N HIS A 26 3.66 0.62 -8.77
CA HIS A 26 5.11 0.73 -9.01
C HIS A 26 5.48 2.02 -9.75
N ARG A 27 4.68 2.45 -10.73
CA ARG A 27 4.89 3.72 -11.43
C ARG A 27 4.72 4.92 -10.50
N VAL A 28 3.69 4.90 -9.65
CA VAL A 28 3.46 5.94 -8.64
C VAL A 28 4.67 6.03 -7.69
N LEU A 29 5.14 4.91 -7.16
CA LEU A 29 6.30 4.87 -6.25
C LEU A 29 7.59 5.32 -6.95
N ALA A 30 7.81 4.89 -8.20
CA ALA A 30 8.95 5.34 -8.99
C ALA A 30 8.92 6.87 -9.19
N SER A 31 7.75 7.46 -9.47
CA SER A 31 7.62 8.90 -9.69
C SER A 31 7.69 9.72 -8.38
N GLU A 32 7.06 9.24 -7.31
CA GLU A 32 6.89 10.03 -6.08
C GLU A 32 8.03 9.83 -5.08
N LEU A 33 8.69 8.67 -5.10
CA LEU A 33 9.82 8.38 -4.20
C LEU A 33 11.14 8.45 -4.95
N VAL A 34 11.30 7.60 -5.96
CA VAL A 34 12.61 7.40 -6.62
C VAL A 34 13.03 8.65 -7.38
N ALA A 35 12.18 9.16 -8.27
CA ALA A 35 12.48 10.33 -9.10
C ALA A 35 12.59 11.65 -8.30
N ARG A 36 12.06 11.68 -7.07
CA ARG A 36 12.16 12.85 -6.17
C ARG A 36 13.39 12.81 -5.26
N THR A 37 14.26 11.81 -5.39
CA THR A 37 15.48 11.71 -4.58
C THR A 37 16.38 12.94 -4.83
N PRO A 38 16.76 13.69 -3.78
CA PRO A 38 17.61 14.86 -3.95
C PRO A 38 18.99 14.51 -4.55
N PRO A 39 19.56 15.38 -5.40
CA PRO A 39 20.92 15.18 -5.92
C PRO A 39 21.94 15.03 -4.79
N GLY A 40 22.89 14.11 -4.94
CA GLY A 40 23.97 13.88 -3.98
C GLY A 40 23.61 13.01 -2.78
N VAL A 41 22.36 12.55 -2.67
CA VAL A 41 21.96 11.51 -1.70
C VAL A 41 22.47 10.14 -2.11
N LEU A 42 22.39 9.83 -3.41
CA LEU A 42 22.88 8.58 -3.96
C LEU A 42 24.35 8.70 -4.37
N SER A 43 25.10 7.61 -4.23
CA SER A 43 26.40 7.48 -4.89
C SER A 43 26.21 7.49 -6.42
N GLN A 44 27.23 7.86 -7.19
CA GLN A 44 27.13 7.84 -8.66
C GLN A 44 26.74 6.45 -9.19
N VAL A 45 27.33 5.39 -8.62
CA VAL A 45 27.06 4.01 -9.01
C VAL A 45 25.60 3.64 -8.76
N ASP A 46 25.04 4.05 -7.63
CA ASP A 46 23.66 3.72 -7.28
C ASP A 46 22.65 4.56 -8.05
N GLN A 47 22.97 5.84 -8.29
CA GLN A 47 22.20 6.70 -9.17
C GLN A 47 22.12 6.13 -10.59
N ASP A 48 23.23 5.65 -11.14
CA ASP A 48 23.27 5.06 -12.48
C ASP A 48 22.39 3.80 -12.55
N LYS A 49 22.48 2.89 -11.55
CA LYS A 49 21.65 1.67 -11.49
C LYS A 49 20.16 2.00 -11.49
N VAL A 50 19.74 2.92 -10.62
CA VAL A 50 18.34 3.34 -10.49
C VAL A 50 17.87 4.01 -11.77
N THR A 51 18.70 4.88 -12.37
CA THR A 51 18.37 5.58 -13.62
C THR A 51 18.18 4.62 -14.78
N VAL A 52 19.05 3.60 -14.93
CA VAL A 52 18.91 2.57 -15.96
C VAL A 52 17.58 1.82 -15.79
N ALA A 53 17.24 1.40 -14.57
CA ALA A 53 15.97 0.71 -14.32
C ALA A 53 14.76 1.59 -14.66
N LEU A 54 14.81 2.88 -14.34
CA LEU A 54 13.75 3.83 -14.72
C LEU A 54 13.65 4.01 -16.25
N LEU A 55 14.78 4.16 -16.96
CA LEU A 55 14.78 4.33 -18.42
C LEU A 55 14.29 3.08 -19.16
N GLU A 56 14.52 1.90 -18.59
CA GLU A 56 14.03 0.62 -19.12
C GLU A 56 12.60 0.28 -18.67
N GLU A 57 11.91 1.22 -18.02
CA GLU A 57 10.55 1.06 -17.48
C GLU A 57 10.39 -0.08 -16.47
N ARG A 58 11.50 -0.52 -15.85
CA ARG A 58 11.52 -1.51 -14.77
C ARG A 58 11.24 -0.84 -13.43
N TRP A 59 10.02 -0.29 -13.31
CA TRP A 59 9.61 0.54 -12.16
C TRP A 59 9.74 -0.18 -10.81
N GLY A 60 9.29 -1.44 -10.75
CA GLY A 60 9.41 -2.25 -9.53
C GLY A 60 10.86 -2.44 -9.09
N ASP A 61 11.76 -2.74 -10.03
CA ASP A 61 13.19 -2.91 -9.75
C ASP A 61 13.84 -1.60 -9.29
N ALA A 62 13.47 -0.48 -9.91
CA ALA A 62 13.95 0.84 -9.51
C ALA A 62 13.53 1.18 -8.08
N VAL A 63 12.27 0.91 -7.73
CA VAL A 63 11.72 1.12 -6.38
C VAL A 63 12.40 0.19 -5.37
N LEU A 64 12.56 -1.10 -5.68
CA LEU A 64 13.23 -2.06 -4.81
C LEU A 64 14.69 -1.65 -4.54
N THR A 65 15.43 -1.33 -5.60
CA THR A 65 16.82 -0.87 -5.48
C THR A 65 16.91 0.38 -4.63
N TRP A 66 16.00 1.34 -4.81
CA TRP A 66 15.95 2.56 -4.02
C TRP A 66 15.64 2.30 -2.54
N ILE A 67 14.70 1.40 -2.24
CA ILE A 67 14.36 0.97 -0.86
C ILE A 67 15.61 0.43 -0.16
N GLU A 68 16.35 -0.45 -0.84
CA GLU A 68 17.58 -1.05 -0.30
C GLU A 68 18.66 -0.01 -0.02
N ILE A 69 18.85 0.97 -0.92
CA ILE A 69 19.86 2.02 -0.75
C ILE A 69 19.47 2.99 0.38
N MET A 70 18.21 3.43 0.42
CA MET A 70 17.75 4.43 1.37
C MET A 70 17.48 3.86 2.76
N GLY A 71 17.33 2.54 2.89
CA GLY A 71 16.95 1.88 4.13
C GLY A 71 15.55 2.26 4.60
N ILE A 72 14.66 2.63 3.68
CA ILE A 72 13.28 3.05 3.98
C ILE A 72 12.36 1.83 3.82
N GLU A 73 11.60 1.52 4.85
CA GLU A 73 10.63 0.43 4.80
C GLU A 73 9.35 0.87 4.07
N VAL A 74 8.96 0.11 3.05
CA VAL A 74 7.73 0.30 2.28
C VAL A 74 6.93 -1.00 2.29
N ASP A 75 5.78 -0.98 2.96
CA ASP A 75 4.87 -2.11 3.04
C ASP A 75 3.91 -2.07 1.83
N VAL A 76 3.90 -3.11 0.98
CA VAL A 76 3.10 -3.18 -0.26
C VAL A 76 2.04 -4.27 -0.19
N TYR A 77 0.82 -3.94 -0.60
CA TYR A 77 -0.33 -4.84 -0.62
C TYR A 77 -1.00 -4.77 -2.00
N THR A 78 -1.16 -5.91 -2.65
CA THR A 78 -1.38 -5.95 -4.11
C THR A 78 -2.80 -6.30 -4.55
N HIS A 79 -3.64 -6.83 -3.66
CA HIS A 79 -4.96 -7.37 -4.01
C HIS A 79 -6.00 -7.11 -2.92
N LEU A 80 -6.29 -5.85 -2.66
CA LEU A 80 -7.25 -5.49 -1.61
C LEU A 80 -8.61 -5.17 -2.17
N HIS A 81 -9.61 -5.57 -1.38
CA HIS A 81 -11.00 -5.27 -1.66
C HIS A 81 -11.34 -3.86 -1.18
N VAL A 82 -11.92 -3.05 -2.06
CA VAL A 82 -12.55 -1.79 -1.66
C VAL A 82 -13.97 -2.12 -1.26
N TYR A 83 -14.25 -2.10 0.05
CA TYR A 83 -15.62 -2.21 0.55
C TYR A 83 -16.39 -0.93 0.23
N THR A 84 -17.59 -1.11 -0.30
CA THR A 84 -18.52 -0.03 -0.66
C THR A 84 -19.80 -0.13 0.15
N ASP A 85 -20.66 0.87 0.07
CA ASP A 85 -21.99 0.84 0.69
C ASP A 85 -22.86 -0.34 0.22
N ASN A 86 -22.58 -0.87 -0.98
CA ASN A 86 -23.26 -2.07 -1.47
C ASN A 86 -22.78 -3.35 -0.76
N ASP A 87 -21.53 -3.38 -0.32
CA ASP A 87 -20.95 -4.51 0.42
C ASP A 87 -21.35 -4.47 1.90
N LEU A 88 -21.54 -3.25 2.44
CA LEU A 88 -21.91 -3.00 3.84
C LEU A 88 -23.11 -2.03 3.94
N PRO A 89 -24.33 -2.48 3.59
CA PRO A 89 -25.50 -1.61 3.61
C PRO A 89 -25.83 -1.14 5.04
N ALA A 90 -25.95 0.18 5.22
CA ALA A 90 -26.13 0.80 6.54
C ALA A 90 -27.41 0.34 7.26
N ASP A 91 -28.45 0.00 6.52
CA ASP A 91 -29.74 -0.50 7.03
C ASP A 91 -29.70 -1.97 7.47
N LEU A 92 -28.72 -2.75 6.99
CA LEU A 92 -28.63 -4.19 7.27
C LEU A 92 -27.45 -4.56 8.17
N ILE A 93 -26.39 -3.75 8.20
CA ILE A 93 -25.13 -4.10 8.88
C ILE A 93 -25.32 -4.32 10.39
N GLY A 94 -26.23 -3.56 11.03
CA GLY A 94 -26.53 -3.71 12.44
C GLY A 94 -27.07 -5.10 12.80
N ALA A 95 -28.00 -5.63 12.00
CA ALA A 95 -28.53 -6.98 12.19
C ALA A 95 -27.46 -8.05 11.92
N GLN A 96 -26.63 -7.87 10.89
CA GLN A 96 -25.55 -8.81 10.56
C GLN A 96 -24.50 -8.91 11.69
N ILE A 97 -24.10 -7.79 12.28
CA ILE A 97 -23.12 -7.73 13.37
C ILE A 97 -23.60 -8.52 14.60
N GLN A 98 -24.90 -8.52 14.91
CA GLN A 98 -25.45 -9.23 16.08
C GLN A 98 -25.29 -10.76 16.00
N PHE A 99 -25.09 -11.33 14.80
CA PHE A 99 -24.80 -12.76 14.62
C PHE A 99 -23.29 -13.10 14.66
N ALA A 100 -22.43 -12.07 14.77
CA ALA A 100 -20.99 -12.25 14.80
C ALA A 100 -20.52 -12.99 16.07
N PRO A 101 -19.35 -13.66 16.04
CA PRO A 101 -18.83 -14.42 17.18
C PRO A 101 -18.78 -13.65 18.50
N LEU A 102 -18.52 -12.33 18.44
CA LEU A 102 -18.46 -11.45 19.62
C LEU A 102 -19.75 -11.49 20.47
N PHE A 103 -20.92 -11.71 19.85
CA PHE A 103 -22.22 -11.69 20.53
C PHE A 103 -22.69 -13.06 21.01
N ARG A 104 -21.92 -14.14 20.76
CA ARG A 104 -22.31 -15.51 21.11
C ARG A 104 -22.20 -15.81 22.61
N GLU A 105 -21.44 -15.01 23.37
CA GLU A 105 -21.30 -15.17 24.84
C GLU A 105 -22.14 -14.17 25.66
N GLY A 106 -23.26 -13.71 25.09
CA GLY A 106 -24.23 -12.83 25.76
C GLY A 106 -25.33 -13.52 26.57
N ASN A 107 -25.39 -14.86 26.64
CA ASN A 107 -26.31 -15.57 27.53
C ASN A 107 -25.71 -15.72 28.94
N ARG A 108 -25.27 -14.60 29.54
CA ARG A 108 -25.03 -14.55 30.99
C ARG A 108 -26.39 -14.44 31.66
N ALA A 109 -26.84 -15.57 32.20
CA ALA A 109 -27.99 -15.64 33.07
C ALA A 109 -27.90 -14.54 34.14
N ILE A 110 -28.79 -13.56 34.06
CA ILE A 110 -29.04 -12.63 35.15
C ILE A 110 -29.84 -13.46 36.17
N THR A 111 -29.16 -13.93 37.22
CA THR A 111 -29.80 -14.45 38.43
C THR A 111 -29.98 -13.29 39.40
#